data_AF-A0A9D7KNH8-F1
#
_entry.id   AF-A0A9D7KNH8-F1
#
_cell.length_a   1.000
_cell.length_b   1.000
_cell.length_c   1.000
_cell.angle_alpha   90.00
_cell.angle_beta   90.00
_cell.angle_gamma   90.00
#
_symmetry.space_group_name_H-M   'P 1'
#
loop_
_entity.id
_entity.type
_entity.pdbx_description
1 polymer ?
#
loop_
_entity_poly.entity_id
_entity_poly.type
_entity_poly.pdbx_seq_one_letter_code
_entity_poly.pdbx_strand_id
1 'polypeptide(L)'
;MTDKDFNCNKICKNSCASLQEALRKETSIVHFYENMMEDCNSPEIKNFLTDIIESRRSEMLKIIQKLNEIHARSQIVDGVISSFNPEA
;
A
#
# COMPACT_ATOMS: atom_id res chain seq x y z
N MET A 1 0.23 2.19 -17.60
CA MET A 1 1.11 2.39 -16.44
C MET A 1 1.88 1.09 -16.26
N THR A 2 3.19 1.13 -16.39
CA THR A 2 4.08 -0.04 -16.37
C THR A 2 4.03 -0.72 -15.00
N ASP A 3 3.44 -1.92 -14.96
CA ASP A 3 3.59 -2.90 -13.90
C ASP A 3 5.09 -3.17 -13.68
N LYS A 4 5.63 -2.62 -12.59
CA LYS A 4 6.93 -3.05 -12.07
C LYS A 4 6.65 -4.30 -11.25
N ASP A 5 6.97 -5.45 -11.81
CA ASP A 5 6.94 -6.74 -11.10
C ASP A 5 7.74 -6.64 -9.80
N PHE A 6 7.01 -6.64 -8.67
CA PHE A 6 7.57 -6.58 -7.33
C PHE A 6 8.09 -7.96 -6.93
N ASN A 7 9.42 -8.10 -6.82
CA ASN A 7 10.05 -9.36 -6.43
C ASN A 7 9.97 -9.56 -4.90
N CYS A 8 8.80 -9.96 -4.40
CA CYS A 8 8.58 -10.29 -2.98
C CYS A 8 9.08 -11.71 -2.67
N ASN A 9 10.27 -11.80 -2.07
CA ASN A 9 10.98 -13.05 -1.78
C ASN A 9 10.27 -13.94 -0.71
N LYS A 10 10.59 -15.24 -0.71
CA LYS A 10 9.82 -16.38 -0.10
C LYS A 10 9.37 -16.26 1.36
N ILE A 11 9.96 -15.41 2.20
CA ILE A 11 9.63 -15.32 3.65
C ILE A 11 8.42 -14.40 3.92
N CYS A 12 8.16 -13.42 3.05
CA CYS A 12 7.07 -12.45 3.23
C CYS A 12 6.10 -12.37 2.03
N LYS A 13 6.23 -13.27 1.04
CA LYS A 13 5.44 -13.21 -0.20
C LYS A 13 3.93 -13.11 0.05
N ASN A 14 3.40 -13.87 1.01
CA ASN A 14 1.98 -13.85 1.38
C ASN A 14 1.59 -12.54 2.10
N SER A 15 2.45 -11.99 2.94
CA SER A 15 2.20 -10.74 3.67
C SER A 15 2.33 -9.50 2.77
N CYS A 16 3.27 -9.49 1.83
CA CYS A 16 3.46 -8.44 0.83
C CYS A 16 2.22 -8.34 -0.09
N ALA A 17 1.78 -9.47 -0.66
CA ALA A 17 0.56 -9.51 -1.46
C ALA A 17 -0.68 -9.10 -0.65
N SER A 18 -0.75 -9.51 0.62
CA SER A 18 -1.85 -9.11 1.52
C SER A 18 -1.85 -7.61 1.83
N LEU A 19 -0.68 -6.99 2.00
CA LEU A 19 -0.54 -5.54 2.19
C LEU A 19 -0.91 -4.75 0.92
N GLN A 20 -0.56 -5.26 -0.25
CA GLN A 20 -1.00 -4.67 -1.53
C GLN A 20 -2.52 -4.74 -1.69
N GLU A 21 -3.12 -5.89 -1.38
CA GLU A 21 -4.58 -6.03 -1.43
C GLU A 21 -5.28 -5.15 -0.37
N ALA A 22 -4.68 -5.00 0.82
CA ALA A 22 -5.17 -4.06 1.82
C ALA A 22 -5.15 -2.62 1.30
N LEU A 23 -4.06 -2.19 0.66
CA LEU A 23 -3.97 -0.86 0.05
C LEU A 23 -5.05 -0.67 -1.04
N ARG A 24 -5.26 -1.68 -1.90
CA ARG A 24 -6.29 -1.65 -2.94
C ARG A 24 -7.70 -1.49 -2.36
N LYS A 25 -8.00 -2.20 -1.26
CA LYS A 25 -9.28 -2.11 -0.56
C LYS A 25 -9.48 -0.75 0.09
N GLU A 26 -8.45 -0.21 0.75
CA GLU A 26 -8.53 1.13 1.35
C GLU A 26 -8.77 2.21 0.28
N THR A 27 -8.07 2.15 -0.86
CA THR A 27 -8.34 3.05 -1.99
C THR A 27 -9.78 2.97 -2.47
N SER A 28 -10.34 1.76 -2.60
CA SER A 28 -11.73 1.57 -3.02
C SER A 28 -12.73 2.14 -2.02
N ILE A 29 -12.44 2.03 -0.72
CA ILE A 29 -13.29 2.57 0.36
C ILE A 29 -13.24 4.10 0.38
N VAL A 30 -12.05 4.70 0.23
CA VAL A 30 -11.91 6.15 0.12
C VAL A 30 -12.73 6.68 -1.05
N HIS A 31 -12.61 6.05 -2.22
CA HIS A 31 -13.37 6.46 -3.40
C HIS A 31 -14.89 6.35 -3.20
N PHE A 32 -15.34 5.30 -2.49
CA PHE A 32 -16.75 5.16 -2.12
C PHE A 32 -17.24 6.32 -1.23
N TYR A 33 -16.46 6.73 -0.22
CA TYR A 33 -16.82 7.87 0.62
C TYR A 33 -16.74 9.21 -0.12
N GLU A 34 -15.78 9.38 -1.02
CA GLU A 34 -15.69 10.56 -1.88
C GLU A 34 -16.95 10.72 -2.75
N ASN A 35 -17.42 9.64 -3.39
CA ASN A 35 -18.67 9.65 -4.15
C ASN A 35 -19.88 9.97 -3.25
N MET A 36 -19.91 9.45 -2.02
CA MET A 36 -20.99 9.73 -1.07
C MET A 36 -21.02 11.21 -0.62
N MET A 37 -19.87 11.90 -0.62
CA MET A 37 -19.81 13.36 -0.37
C MET A 37 -20.37 14.17 -1.54
N GLU A 38 -20.27 13.67 -2.77
CA GLU A 38 -20.83 14.31 -3.96
C GLU A 38 -22.36 14.23 -3.94
N ASP A 39 -22.92 13.11 -3.47
CA ASP A 39 -24.36 12.85 -3.42
C ASP A 39 -25.08 13.55 -2.23
N CYS A 40 -24.36 13.85 -1.14
CA CYS A 40 -24.95 14.39 0.08
C CYS A 40 -24.59 15.85 0.32
N ASN A 41 -25.58 16.76 0.41
CA ASN A 41 -25.34 18.18 0.71
C ASN A 41 -25.33 18.54 2.20
N SER A 42 -25.53 17.58 3.11
CA SER A 42 -25.50 17.86 4.55
C SER A 42 -24.08 18.17 5.02
N PRO A 43 -23.81 19.35 5.61
CA PRO A 43 -22.48 19.70 6.11
C PRO A 43 -22.00 18.77 7.21
N GLU A 44 -22.91 18.30 8.07
CA GLU A 44 -22.60 17.34 9.14
C GLU A 44 -22.07 16.02 8.57
N ILE A 45 -22.74 15.49 7.54
CA ILE A 45 -22.33 14.25 6.88
C ILE A 45 -21.02 14.45 6.12
N LYS A 46 -20.83 15.60 5.45
CA LYS A 46 -19.56 15.90 4.76
C LYS A 46 -18.38 15.97 5.72
N ASN A 47 -18.55 16.61 6.88
CA ASN A 47 -17.49 16.68 7.89
C ASN A 47 -17.17 15.27 8.42
N PHE A 48 -18.20 14.48 8.74
CA PHE A 48 -18.02 13.09 9.16
C PHE A 48 -17.29 12.23 8.12
N LEU A 49 -17.66 12.34 6.84
CA LEU A 49 -16.98 11.61 5.75
C LEU A 49 -15.55 12.09 5.54
N THR A 50 -15.29 13.39 5.68
CA THR A 50 -13.94 13.97 5.59
C THR A 50 -13.04 13.37 6.66
N ASP A 51 -13.49 13.31 7.92
CA ASP A 51 -12.72 12.72 9.02
C ASP A 51 -12.40 11.24 8.77
N ILE A 52 -13.36 10.49 8.22
CA ILE A 52 -13.15 9.08 7.83
C ILE A 52 -12.10 8.98 6.71
N ILE A 53 -12.24 9.77 5.64
CA ILE A 53 -11.33 9.75 4.49
C ILE A 53 -9.90 10.06 4.93
N GLU A 54 -9.70 11.09 5.75
CA GLU A 54 -8.38 11.46 6.26
C GLU A 54 -7.75 10.35 7.13
N SER A 55 -8.56 9.72 8.00
CA SER A 55 -8.12 8.56 8.77
C SER A 55 -7.67 7.40 7.87
N ARG A 56 -8.44 7.08 6.81
CA ARG A 56 -8.08 6.03 5.85
C ARG A 56 -6.81 6.37 5.07
N ARG A 57 -6.65 7.62 4.61
CA ARG A 57 -5.44 8.09 3.93
C ARG A 57 -4.20 7.92 4.80
N SER A 58 -4.30 8.20 6.11
CA SER A 58 -3.22 7.94 7.08
C SER A 58 -2.86 6.45 7.16
N GLU A 59 -3.85 5.55 7.22
CA GLU A 59 -3.58 4.09 7.21
C GLU A 59 -2.95 3.62 5.89
N MET A 60 -3.40 4.15 4.75
CA MET A 60 -2.78 3.88 3.44
C MET A 60 -1.30 4.27 3.41
N LEU A 61 -0.94 5.42 3.98
CA LEU A 61 0.46 5.87 4.06
C LEU A 61 1.31 4.91 4.90
N LYS A 62 0.79 4.39 6.02
CA LYS A 62 1.49 3.39 6.84
C LYS A 62 1.70 2.09 6.07
N ILE A 63 0.72 1.63 5.31
CA ILE A 63 0.84 0.43 4.45
C ILE A 63 1.92 0.65 3.37
N ILE A 64 1.90 1.81 2.70
CA ILE A 64 2.91 2.17 1.68
C ILE A 64 4.32 2.21 2.29
N GLN A 65 4.48 2.85 3.44
CA GLN A 65 5.76 2.87 4.16
C GLN A 65 6.25 1.45 4.46
N LYS A 66 5.36 0.57 4.92
CA LYS A 66 5.72 -0.81 5.21
C LYS A 66 6.12 -1.60 3.97
N LEU A 67 5.41 -1.41 2.86
CA LEU A 67 5.75 -2.01 1.57
C LEU A 67 7.14 -1.54 1.09
N ASN A 68 7.44 -0.24 1.26
CA ASN A 68 8.76 0.31 0.92
C ASN A 68 9.88 -0.26 1.79
N GLU A 69 9.66 -0.46 3.09
CA GLU A 69 10.62 -1.12 3.98
C GLU A 69 10.91 -2.56 3.53
N ILE A 70 9.85 -3.32 3.21
CA ILE A 70 9.98 -4.71 2.73
C ILE A 70 10.80 -4.74 1.44
N HIS A 71 10.53 -3.82 0.52
CA HIS A 71 11.25 -3.69 -0.74
C HIS A 71 12.73 -3.36 -0.53
N ALA A 72 13.05 -2.35 0.29
CA ALA A 72 14.44 -1.99 0.59
C ALA A 72 15.23 -3.16 1.21
N ARG A 73 14.59 -3.93 2.12
CA ARG A 73 15.21 -5.13 2.70
C ARG A 73 15.47 -6.22 1.66
N SER A 74 14.54 -6.44 0.72
CA SER A 74 14.73 -7.42 -0.35
C SER A 74 15.92 -7.07 -1.24
N GLN A 75 16.05 -5.79 -1.62
CA GLN A 75 17.18 -5.33 -2.46
C GLN A 75 18.54 -5.49 -1.78
N ILE A 76 18.63 -5.26 -0.46
CA ILE A 76 19.86 -5.48 0.31
C ILE A 76 20.23 -6.97 0.31
N VAL A 77 19.25 -7.87 0.52
CA VAL A 77 19.49 -9.32 0.53
C VAL A 77 19.97 -9.80 -0.85
N ASP A 78 19.35 -9.35 -1.93
CA ASP A 78 19.73 -9.74 -3.29
C ASP A 78 21.13 -9.20 -3.66
N GLY A 79 21.48 -7.99 -3.22
CA GLY A 79 22.83 -7.42 -3.40
C GLY A 79 23.92 -8.17 -2.63
N VAL A 80 23.62 -8.63 -1.41
CA VAL A 80 24.55 -9.45 -0.61
C VAL A 80 24.75 -10.81 -1.27
N ILE A 81 23.70 -11.47 -1.76
CA ILE A 81 23.80 -12.76 -2.45
C ILE A 81 24.61 -12.63 -3.75
N SER A 82 24.40 -11.55 -4.52
CA SER A 82 25.20 -11.26 -5.72
C SER A 82 26.68 -11.01 -5.42
N SER A 83 27.01 -10.59 -4.19
CA SER A 83 28.39 -10.33 -3.76
C SER A 83 29.16 -11.59 -3.36
N PHE A 84 28.45 -12.71 -3.14
CA PHE A 84 29.04 -13.98 -2.68
C PHE A 84 29.15 -15.05 -3.77
N ASN A 85 28.76 -14.76 -5.01
CA ASN A 85 29.00 -15.65 -6.15
C ASN A 85 29.70 -14.90 -7.31
N PRO A 86 31.03 -14.75 -7.27
CA PRO A 86 31.81 -14.71 -8.48
C PRO A 86 31.98 -16.15 -8.97
N GLU A 87 31.43 -16.46 -10.15
CA GLU A 87 31.56 -17.73 -10.90
C GLU A 87 30.64 -18.90 -10.52
N ALA A 88 29.66 -19.15 -11.40
CA ALA A 88 29.44 -20.45 -12.04
C ALA A 88 28.72 -20.24 -13.38
#